data_AF-A0A9P7BFE7-F1
#
_entry.id   AF-A0A9P7BFE7-F1
#
_cell.length_a   1.000
_cell.length_b   1.000
_cell.length_c   1.000
_cell.angle_alpha   90.00
_cell.angle_beta   90.00
_cell.angle_gamma   90.00
#
_symmetry.space_group_name_H-M   'P 1'
#
loop_
_entity.id
_entity.type
_entity.pdbx_description
1 polymer ?
#
loop_
_entity_poly.entity_id
_entity_poly.type
_entity_poly.pdbx_seq_one_letter_code
_entity_poly.pdbx_strand_id
1 'polypeptide(L)'
;MFDFIWYILSPFTLLSFPSSNYDNDDESENDGFYKKESNFNNTYNNENKPKLRSVNIPYYFQGEMEDSIDLQIKSLVYVFHRFKIYNLKPFLKFNELTDEYDFDYLASTTSYKKNDISNNKKNSRGILMNDKLDRIYNVDHFKNQLINDPYRILIDYTKNKFRSLLILAQSPNEFNEIPSLSTPNFNFLVLKPNDPIEKYIEIIINKSGIYSEHKINNKIKVQILMRIISRQKKTSDQTNFVNDDDNDNDNYDSPSEFYFTKDDRANIIKSYVQKLAFYIQVQRIYKAALKAKEREIKNQLYKYSNDKSIQSYKSLKSERSRMILLPESSTSPVKKTSTISISTNSSSVNTSNILPNSSSNHQISIMDLDDTINQNNSDYHYYSDTADSQASSSTSSVNFIKLFTPEEKHVCFEQSKMAVRIRIERERTLLLF
;
A
#
# COMPACT_ATOMS: atom_id res chain seq x y z
N MET A 1 -2.34 -12.80 -20.76
CA MET A 1 -3.37 -12.07 -19.97
C MET A 1 -2.75 -11.32 -18.78
N PHE A 2 -1.73 -11.86 -18.10
CA PHE A 2 -1.01 -11.16 -17.02
C PHE A 2 -0.27 -9.89 -17.50
N ASP A 3 0.29 -9.87 -18.72
CA ASP A 3 1.02 -8.70 -19.24
C ASP A 3 0.14 -7.46 -19.48
N PHE A 4 -1.17 -7.65 -19.69
CA PHE A 4 -2.10 -6.54 -19.91
C PHE A 4 -2.47 -5.82 -18.61
N ILE A 5 -2.49 -6.54 -17.49
CA ILE A 5 -2.66 -5.95 -16.16
C ILE A 5 -1.41 -5.13 -15.79
N TRP A 6 -0.23 -5.58 -16.20
CA TRP A 6 1.03 -4.83 -16.04
C TRP A 6 1.06 -3.56 -16.89
N TYR A 7 0.56 -3.60 -18.13
CA TYR A 7 0.51 -2.43 -19.02
C TYR A 7 -0.43 -1.32 -18.53
N ILE A 8 -1.49 -1.66 -17.78
CA ILE A 8 -2.43 -0.67 -17.22
C ILE A 8 -1.92 -0.06 -15.89
N LEU A 9 -0.97 -0.71 -15.21
CA LEU A 9 -0.46 -0.29 -13.90
C LEU A 9 0.95 0.31 -13.92
N SER A 10 1.65 0.28 -15.06
CA SER A 10 2.98 0.87 -15.24
C SER A 10 2.90 2.24 -15.93
N PRO A 11 3.41 3.32 -15.34
CA PRO A 11 3.93 4.44 -16.11
C PRO A 11 5.37 4.08 -16.54
N PHE A 12 5.55 3.69 -17.80
CA PHE A 12 6.85 3.41 -18.46
C PHE A 12 7.64 2.20 -17.93
N THR A 13 7.74 1.16 -18.76
CA THR A 13 8.88 0.22 -18.75
C THR A 13 9.56 0.26 -20.10
N LEU A 14 10.68 0.98 -20.18
CA LEU A 14 11.65 0.83 -21.27
C LEU A 14 12.57 -0.35 -20.93
N LEU A 15 12.80 -1.20 -21.93
CA LEU A 15 13.79 -2.26 -21.93
C LEU A 15 15.19 -1.67 -21.71
N SER A 16 15.93 -2.14 -20.71
CA SER A 16 17.38 -1.94 -20.60
C SER A 16 18.12 -3.24 -20.93
N PHE A 17 19.08 -3.10 -21.84
CA PHE A 17 20.05 -4.11 -22.28
C PHE A 17 21.16 -4.31 -21.23
N PRO A 18 21.92 -5.43 -21.27
CA PRO A 18 22.97 -5.70 -20.31
C PRO A 18 24.20 -4.81 -20.58
N SER A 19 24.70 -4.12 -19.56
CA SER A 19 25.99 -3.44 -19.60
C SER A 19 27.02 -4.19 -18.77
N SER A 20 28.22 -4.24 -19.34
CA SER A 20 29.39 -5.02 -19.01
C SER A 20 30.03 -4.73 -17.64
N ASN A 21 30.55 -5.79 -17.05
CA ASN A 21 31.56 -5.79 -16.00
C ASN A 21 32.76 -4.91 -16.38
N TYR A 22 33.16 -4.04 -15.46
CA TYR A 22 34.53 -3.58 -15.34
C TYR A 22 34.98 -3.79 -13.91
N ASP A 23 35.84 -4.81 -13.75
CA ASP A 23 36.71 -4.99 -12.60
C ASP A 23 37.70 -3.82 -12.56
N ASN A 24 37.93 -3.27 -11.38
CA ASN A 24 39.17 -2.58 -11.03
C ASN A 24 39.45 -2.86 -9.57
N ASP A 25 40.35 -3.83 -9.38
CA ASP A 25 41.21 -3.95 -8.23
C ASP A 25 42.05 -2.66 -8.11
N ASP A 26 42.22 -2.14 -6.90
CA ASP A 26 43.44 -1.45 -6.53
C ASP A 26 43.62 -1.47 -5.01
N GLU A 27 44.59 -2.30 -4.61
CA GLU A 27 45.23 -2.33 -3.32
C GLU A 27 45.99 -1.01 -3.08
N SER A 28 45.92 -0.46 -1.86
CA SER A 28 47.08 0.26 -1.32
C SER A 28 47.10 0.24 0.20
N GLU A 29 48.24 -0.26 0.66
CA GLU A 29 48.74 -0.40 2.01
C GLU A 29 49.07 0.95 2.68
N ASN A 30 49.23 0.86 4.01
CA ASN A 30 50.15 1.64 4.85
C ASN A 30 49.96 3.17 4.95
N ASP A 31 49.67 3.64 6.18
CA ASP A 31 50.75 4.18 7.00
C ASP A 31 50.34 4.36 8.47
N GLY A 32 51.17 3.80 9.35
CA GLY A 32 51.07 3.88 10.80
C GLY A 32 51.53 5.24 11.31
N PHE A 33 50.64 5.95 12.01
CA PHE A 33 50.96 7.20 12.70
C PHE A 33 51.00 7.00 14.21
N TYR A 34 52.21 6.96 14.77
CA TYR A 34 52.47 6.94 16.22
C TYR A 34 51.96 8.23 16.88
N LYS A 35 50.92 8.13 17.71
CA LYS A 35 50.47 9.22 18.58
C LYS A 35 51.32 9.25 19.85
N LYS A 36 52.12 10.31 19.96
CA LYS A 36 52.93 10.67 21.13
C LYS A 36 52.01 11.23 22.22
N GLU A 37 51.82 10.48 23.30
CA GLU A 37 51.11 10.93 24.50
C GLU A 37 51.94 11.98 25.25
N SER A 38 51.54 13.25 25.16
CA SER A 38 52.02 14.30 26.05
C SER A 38 51.03 14.48 27.20
N ASN A 39 51.35 13.92 28.35
CA ASN A 39 50.71 14.17 29.64
C ASN A 39 50.95 15.64 30.05
N PHE A 40 49.98 16.51 29.78
CA PHE A 40 49.89 17.84 30.39
C PHE A 40 48.80 17.83 31.46
N ASN A 41 49.22 17.64 32.71
CA ASN A 41 48.39 17.86 33.90
C ASN A 41 48.20 19.36 34.09
N ASN A 42 47.16 19.93 33.48
CA ASN A 42 46.68 21.28 33.76
C ASN A 42 45.41 21.21 34.59
N THR A 43 45.59 21.05 35.91
CA THR A 43 44.56 21.17 36.93
C THR A 43 44.28 22.66 37.16
N TYR A 44 43.57 23.29 36.23
CA TYR A 44 43.00 24.62 36.44
C TYR A 44 41.48 24.51 36.54
N ASN A 45 40.97 24.91 37.71
CA ASN A 45 39.57 25.04 38.08
C ASN A 45 38.75 25.68 36.94
N ASN A 46 37.94 24.87 36.26
CA ASN A 46 37.13 25.26 35.10
C ASN A 46 35.64 25.01 35.36
N GLU A 47 35.15 25.46 36.52
CA GLU A 47 33.76 25.24 36.95
C GLU A 47 32.72 26.05 36.17
N ASN A 48 33.14 26.89 35.20
CA ASN A 48 32.25 27.72 34.37
C ASN A 48 32.32 27.42 32.86
N LYS A 49 32.83 26.25 32.43
CA LYS A 49 32.66 25.85 31.04
C LYS A 49 31.21 25.40 30.82
N PRO A 50 30.46 26.03 29.89
CA PRO A 50 29.11 25.57 29.56
C PRO A 50 29.22 24.10 29.13
N LYS A 51 28.60 23.20 29.89
CA LYS A 51 28.47 21.80 29.49
C LYS A 51 27.72 21.79 28.16
N LEU A 52 28.43 21.51 27.08
CA LEU A 52 27.83 21.26 25.78
C LEU A 52 26.93 20.05 25.95
N ARG A 53 25.62 20.28 26.05
CA ARG A 53 24.65 19.20 26.03
C ARG A 53 24.76 18.56 24.65
N SER A 54 25.05 17.26 24.62
CA SER A 54 24.98 16.49 23.38
C SER A 54 23.62 16.72 22.74
N VAL A 55 23.61 17.12 21.47
CA VAL A 55 22.37 17.32 20.73
C VAL A 55 21.77 15.95 20.47
N ASN A 56 20.59 15.68 21.04
CA ASN A 56 19.86 14.45 20.74
C ASN A 56 19.33 14.54 19.31
N ILE A 57 19.83 13.66 18.45
CA ILE A 57 19.44 13.55 17.04
C ILE A 57 18.29 12.54 16.95
N PRO A 58 17.15 12.87 16.30
CA PRO A 58 16.00 11.97 16.24
C PRO A 58 16.25 10.79 15.31
N TYR A 59 15.72 9.63 15.69
CA TYR A 59 15.73 8.40 14.89
C TYR A 59 14.37 8.06 14.27
N TYR A 60 13.30 8.74 14.70
CA TYR A 60 11.93 8.53 14.20
C TYR A 60 11.43 7.09 14.42
N PHE A 61 11.90 6.44 15.48
CA PHE A 61 11.38 5.15 15.90
C PHE A 61 10.04 5.29 16.63
N GLN A 62 9.27 4.23 16.59
CA GLN A 62 8.05 4.04 17.38
C GLN A 62 8.27 2.82 18.27
N GLY A 63 7.63 2.79 19.43
CA GLY A 63 7.74 1.68 20.36
C GLY A 63 8.52 2.08 21.60
N GLU A 64 9.26 1.14 22.19
CA GLU A 64 10.09 1.39 23.37
C GLU A 64 11.29 2.29 23.07
N MET A 65 11.83 2.18 21.85
CA MET A 65 12.95 2.98 21.35
C MET A 65 12.52 4.33 20.74
N GLU A 66 11.31 4.79 21.02
CA GLU A 66 10.82 6.08 20.51
C GLU A 66 11.65 7.27 21.04
N ASP A 67 11.85 8.28 20.19
CA ASP A 67 12.48 9.53 20.61
C ASP A 67 11.68 10.20 21.74
N SER A 68 12.30 11.13 22.49
CA SER A 68 11.51 11.93 23.43
C SER A 68 10.39 12.65 22.68
N ILE A 69 9.18 12.66 23.25
CA ILE A 69 8.00 13.21 22.56
C ILE A 69 8.21 14.65 22.10
N ASP A 70 8.87 15.46 22.92
CA ASP A 70 9.14 16.85 22.57
C ASP A 70 10.12 16.97 21.38
N LEU A 71 11.13 16.09 21.30
CA LEU A 71 12.04 16.01 20.16
C LEU A 71 11.32 15.51 18.91
N GLN A 72 10.48 14.49 19.04
CA GLN A 72 9.68 13.91 17.96
C GLN A 72 8.71 14.95 17.37
N ILE A 73 8.02 15.73 18.21
CA ILE A 73 7.14 16.81 17.73
C ILE A 73 7.94 17.85 16.94
N LYS A 74 9.07 18.33 17.50
CA LYS A 74 9.90 19.36 16.84
C LYS A 74 10.44 18.85 15.50
N SER A 75 10.95 17.62 15.46
CA SER A 75 11.51 17.03 14.26
C SER A 75 10.43 16.74 13.21
N LEU A 76 9.27 16.21 13.61
CA LEU A 76 8.15 15.92 12.71
C LEU A 76 7.54 17.18 12.10
N VAL A 77 7.40 18.27 12.88
CA VAL A 77 6.97 19.58 12.36
C VAL A 77 7.97 20.08 11.30
N TYR A 78 9.27 19.96 11.59
CA TYR A 78 10.31 20.40 10.67
C TYR A 78 10.26 19.61 9.35
N VAL A 79 10.28 18.28 9.40
CA VAL A 79 10.25 17.44 8.19
C VAL A 79 8.93 17.56 7.42
N PHE A 80 7.80 17.78 8.10
CA PHE A 80 6.50 18.02 7.45
C PHE A 80 6.57 19.21 6.49
N HIS A 81 7.15 20.32 6.96
CA HIS A 81 7.32 21.53 6.19
C HIS A 81 8.45 21.39 5.16
N ARG A 82 9.58 20.79 5.55
CA ARG A 82 10.75 20.57 4.69
C ARG A 82 10.42 19.76 3.44
N PHE A 83 9.67 18.68 3.60
CA PHE A 83 9.24 17.79 2.52
C PHE A 83 7.82 18.06 2.03
N LYS A 84 7.16 19.14 2.47
CA LYS A 84 5.78 19.50 2.06
C LYS A 84 4.88 18.26 2.00
N ILE A 85 4.86 17.45 3.05
CA ILE A 85 4.27 16.09 3.03
C ILE A 85 2.82 16.10 2.54
N TYR A 86 2.08 17.16 2.89
CA TYR A 86 0.71 17.39 2.43
C TYR A 86 0.54 17.49 0.90
N ASN A 87 1.59 17.88 0.18
CA ASN A 87 1.59 18.10 -1.27
C ASN A 87 2.26 16.96 -2.07
N LEU A 88 2.59 15.85 -1.42
CA LEU A 88 3.17 14.70 -2.12
C LEU A 88 2.16 14.11 -3.14
N LYS A 89 2.66 13.60 -4.26
CA LYS A 89 1.86 12.77 -5.16
C LYS A 89 1.56 11.41 -4.51
N PRO A 90 0.58 10.66 -5.04
CA PRO A 90 0.24 9.35 -4.48
C PRO A 90 1.32 8.27 -4.64
N PHE A 91 2.29 8.47 -5.53
CA PHE A 91 3.42 7.55 -5.74
C PHE A 91 4.73 8.32 -5.76
N LEU A 92 5.82 7.65 -5.38
CA LEU A 92 7.17 8.15 -5.52
C LEU A 92 7.56 8.24 -7.00
N LYS A 93 8.47 9.16 -7.34
CA LYS A 93 9.05 9.28 -8.67
C LYS A 93 10.35 8.51 -8.71
N PHE A 94 10.48 7.60 -9.66
CA PHE A 94 11.74 6.95 -9.95
C PHE A 94 12.66 7.94 -10.70
N ASN A 95 13.89 8.08 -10.24
CA ASN A 95 14.92 8.91 -10.86
C ASN A 95 15.88 8.03 -11.65
N GLU A 96 15.74 8.03 -12.98
CA GLU A 96 16.56 7.24 -13.89
C GLU A 96 18.07 7.55 -13.79
N LEU A 97 18.44 8.75 -13.32
CA LEU A 97 19.85 9.15 -13.20
C LEU A 97 20.54 8.60 -11.96
N THR A 98 19.80 8.46 -10.86
CA THR A 98 20.36 7.98 -9.58
C THR A 98 19.96 6.53 -9.29
N ASP A 99 19.09 5.93 -10.11
CA ASP A 99 18.47 4.63 -9.87
C ASP A 99 17.76 4.54 -8.50
N GLU A 100 17.25 5.68 -8.03
CA GLU A 100 16.61 5.81 -6.71
C GLU A 100 15.21 6.40 -6.83
N TYR A 101 14.34 6.04 -5.90
CA TYR A 101 13.06 6.69 -5.73
C TYR A 101 13.23 8.02 -4.99
N ASP A 102 12.46 9.04 -5.39
CA ASP A 102 12.38 10.32 -4.70
C ASP A 102 10.93 10.77 -4.53
N PHE A 103 10.72 11.76 -3.66
CA PHE A 103 9.43 12.38 -3.46
C PHE A 103 8.98 13.15 -4.71
N ASP A 104 7.79 12.79 -5.20
CA ASP A 104 7.11 13.55 -6.24
C ASP A 104 6.06 14.46 -5.60
N TYR A 105 5.88 15.64 -6.17
CA TYR A 105 4.97 16.65 -5.66
C TYR A 105 3.85 16.91 -6.67
N LEU A 106 2.65 17.19 -6.17
CA LEU A 106 1.61 17.80 -6.99
C LEU A 106 2.17 19.16 -7.42
N ALA A 107 2.52 19.27 -8.71
CA ALA A 107 3.11 20.49 -9.25
C ALA A 107 2.21 21.66 -8.82
N SER A 108 2.78 22.63 -8.08
CA SER A 108 2.05 23.86 -7.87
C SER A 108 1.82 24.43 -9.27
N THR A 109 0.57 24.54 -9.68
CA THR A 109 0.15 25.07 -10.99
C THR A 109 0.61 26.51 -11.24
N THR A 110 1.35 27.10 -10.31
CA THR A 110 2.35 28.13 -10.61
C THR A 110 3.46 27.55 -11.47
N SER A 111 3.14 27.42 -12.76
CA SER A 111 4.06 27.62 -13.86
C SER A 111 5.03 28.75 -13.49
N TYR A 112 6.19 28.36 -12.97
CA TYR A 112 7.34 29.25 -12.92
C TYR A 112 7.63 29.58 -14.38
N LYS A 113 7.13 30.74 -14.83
CA LYS A 113 7.63 31.41 -16.01
C LYS A 113 9.13 31.50 -15.80
N LYS A 114 9.86 30.67 -16.54
CA LYS A 114 11.30 30.43 -16.46
C LYS A 114 12.10 31.63 -17.02
N ASN A 115 11.63 32.86 -16.77
CA ASN A 115 12.13 34.06 -17.43
C ASN A 115 12.79 35.10 -16.51
N ASP A 116 12.78 34.95 -15.19
CA ASP A 116 13.46 35.92 -14.31
C ASP A 116 14.59 35.26 -13.50
N ILE A 117 15.70 35.01 -14.20
CA ILE A 117 16.99 34.57 -13.62
C ILE A 117 17.72 35.72 -12.89
N SER A 118 17.19 36.95 -12.85
CA SER A 118 17.91 38.07 -12.26
C SER A 118 17.25 38.70 -11.02
N ASN A 119 17.91 38.46 -9.88
CA ASN A 119 18.18 39.45 -8.82
C ASN A 119 17.28 39.66 -7.61
N ASN A 120 16.15 38.96 -7.39
CA ASN A 120 15.37 39.17 -6.15
C ASN A 120 15.26 37.93 -5.24
N LYS A 121 16.40 37.59 -4.63
CA LYS A 121 16.63 36.47 -3.70
C LYS A 121 16.17 36.73 -2.26
N LYS A 122 15.10 37.50 -1.98
CA LYS A 122 14.82 37.95 -0.60
C LYS A 122 13.44 37.78 0.01
N ASN A 123 12.36 37.42 -0.71
CA ASN A 123 11.03 37.44 -0.07
C ASN A 123 10.11 36.23 -0.34
N SER A 124 10.64 35.05 -0.65
CA SER A 124 9.83 33.85 -0.40
C SER A 124 9.97 33.47 1.07
N ARG A 125 8.89 33.58 1.84
CA ARG A 125 8.71 32.95 3.17
C ARG A 125 8.72 31.41 3.08
N GLY A 126 9.59 30.84 2.25
CA GLY A 126 9.91 29.43 2.25
C GLY A 126 10.81 29.20 3.44
N ILE A 127 10.47 28.21 4.27
CA ILE A 127 11.33 27.68 5.32
C ILE A 127 12.77 27.71 4.81
N LEU A 128 13.60 28.56 5.43
CA LEU A 128 15.00 28.70 5.09
C LEU A 128 15.58 27.29 5.09
N MET A 129 16.02 26.79 3.93
CA MET A 129 16.71 25.50 3.83
C MET A 129 17.94 25.64 4.72
N ASN A 130 17.87 25.11 5.93
CA ASN A 130 18.85 25.34 6.96
C ASN A 130 19.58 24.01 7.14
N ASP A 131 20.70 23.87 6.44
CA ASP A 131 21.53 22.65 6.47
C ASP A 131 21.89 22.24 7.90
N LYS A 132 21.97 23.20 8.84
CA LYS A 132 22.18 22.91 10.26
C LYS A 132 20.98 22.21 10.89
N LEU A 133 19.76 22.65 10.58
CA LEU A 133 18.54 21.98 11.05
C LEU A 133 18.34 20.64 10.36
N ASP A 134 18.70 20.51 9.07
CA ASP A 134 18.64 19.24 8.34
C ASP A 134 19.53 18.19 9.03
N ARG A 135 20.72 18.58 9.51
CA ARG A 135 21.60 17.72 10.32
C ARG A 135 21.06 17.45 11.72
N ILE A 136 20.58 18.48 12.43
CA ILE A 136 20.05 18.35 13.81
C ILE A 136 18.85 17.41 13.85
N TYR A 137 17.95 17.52 12.86
CA TYR A 137 16.76 16.69 12.77
C TYR A 137 16.92 15.47 11.86
N ASN A 138 18.13 15.17 11.39
CA ASN A 138 18.42 13.98 10.60
C ASN A 138 17.42 13.74 9.45
N VAL A 139 17.23 14.78 8.64
CA VAL A 139 16.26 14.81 7.54
C VAL A 139 16.49 13.68 6.54
N ASP A 140 17.75 13.36 6.27
CA ASP A 140 18.13 12.29 5.35
C ASP A 140 17.73 10.91 5.88
N HIS A 141 17.93 10.65 7.17
CA HIS A 141 17.48 9.39 7.78
C HIS A 141 15.97 9.24 7.72
N PHE A 142 15.22 10.30 8.02
CA PHE A 142 13.77 10.29 7.89
C PHE A 142 13.31 10.00 6.45
N LYS A 143 13.95 10.66 5.47
CA LYS A 143 13.67 10.42 4.04
C LYS A 143 13.93 8.96 3.69
N ASN A 144 15.09 8.43 4.08
CA ASN A 144 15.49 7.05 3.83
C ASN A 144 14.53 6.05 4.51
N GLN A 145 14.03 6.34 5.71
CA GLN A 145 13.05 5.48 6.38
C GLN A 145 11.72 5.40 5.62
N LEU A 146 11.33 6.46 4.89
CA LEU A 146 10.13 6.48 4.07
C LEU A 146 10.35 5.82 2.70
N ILE A 147 11.51 6.02 2.09
CA ILE A 147 11.86 5.48 0.77
C ILE A 147 12.28 4.02 0.86
N ASN A 148 12.92 3.57 1.92
CA ASN A 148 13.35 2.18 2.09
C ASN A 148 12.27 1.31 2.76
N ASP A 149 11.00 1.69 2.60
CA ASP A 149 9.86 0.88 3.04
C ASP A 149 9.30 0.07 1.86
N PRO A 150 9.13 -1.27 1.96
CA PRO A 150 8.61 -2.09 0.88
C PRO A 150 7.16 -1.75 0.50
N TYR A 151 6.41 -1.08 1.38
CA TYR A 151 5.05 -0.65 1.11
C TYR A 151 4.98 0.72 0.41
N ARG A 152 6.11 1.37 0.11
CA ARG A 152 6.17 2.68 -0.60
C ARG A 152 5.47 2.70 -1.96
N ILE A 153 5.38 1.53 -2.59
CA ILE A 153 4.71 1.31 -3.88
C ILE A 153 3.19 1.43 -3.79
N LEU A 154 2.63 1.41 -2.58
CA LEU A 154 1.20 1.52 -2.36
C LEU A 154 0.78 2.99 -2.37
N ILE A 155 -0.42 3.24 -2.90
CA ILE A 155 -0.96 4.59 -3.05
C ILE A 155 -0.93 5.36 -1.73
N ASP A 156 -0.43 6.60 -1.78
CA ASP A 156 -0.32 7.56 -0.65
C ASP A 156 0.38 6.98 0.60
N TYR A 157 1.15 5.89 0.49
CA TYR A 157 1.71 5.22 1.66
C TYR A 157 2.65 6.13 2.45
N THR A 158 3.52 6.88 1.78
CA THR A 158 4.45 7.84 2.42
C THR A 158 3.72 8.86 3.30
N LYS A 159 2.60 9.43 2.83
CA LYS A 159 1.79 10.37 3.62
C LYS A 159 1.18 9.70 4.84
N ASN A 160 0.68 8.48 4.68
CA ASN A 160 -0.03 7.78 5.74
C ASN A 160 0.91 7.15 6.77
N LYS A 161 2.12 6.75 6.35
CA LYS A 161 3.23 6.44 7.25
C LYS A 161 3.65 7.66 8.06
N PHE A 162 3.70 8.85 7.45
CA PHE A 162 3.91 10.08 8.21
C PHE A 162 2.79 10.35 9.22
N ARG A 163 1.52 10.20 8.83
CA ARG A 163 0.37 10.35 9.75
C ARG A 163 0.45 9.38 10.94
N SER A 164 0.91 8.15 10.75
CA SER A 164 1.12 7.25 11.89
C SER A 164 2.21 7.72 12.86
N LEU A 165 3.22 8.45 12.38
CA LEU A 165 4.25 9.04 13.25
C LEU A 165 3.71 10.20 14.09
N LEU A 166 2.60 10.83 13.67
CA LEU A 166 1.93 11.87 14.45
C LEU A 166 1.10 11.32 15.63
N ILE A 167 1.00 9.98 15.77
CA ILE A 167 0.34 9.34 16.90
C ILE A 167 1.38 9.04 17.98
N LEU A 168 1.39 9.89 19.01
CA LEU A 168 2.34 9.92 20.12
C LEU A 168 1.93 8.95 21.24
N ALA A 169 2.92 8.38 21.92
CA ALA A 169 2.72 7.49 23.07
C ALA A 169 2.11 8.15 24.31
N GLN A 170 2.43 9.41 24.49
CA GLN A 170 2.17 10.17 25.70
C GLN A 170 2.06 11.64 25.33
N SER A 171 1.51 12.44 26.25
CA SER A 171 1.45 13.89 26.09
C SER A 171 2.87 14.50 26.16
N PRO A 172 3.14 15.59 25.42
CA PRO A 172 4.39 16.31 25.56
C PRO A 172 4.55 16.93 26.95
N ASN A 173 5.81 17.11 27.37
CA ASN A 173 6.12 17.74 28.65
C ASN A 173 6.50 19.22 28.49
N GLU A 174 7.11 19.59 27.35
CA GLU A 174 7.60 20.96 27.12
C GLU A 174 6.52 21.89 26.54
N PHE A 175 5.43 21.34 26.01
CA PHE A 175 4.41 22.08 25.29
C PHE A 175 3.12 22.18 26.11
N ASN A 176 2.67 23.40 26.37
CA ASN A 176 1.34 23.65 26.94
C ASN A 176 0.23 23.24 25.94
N GLU A 177 0.47 23.47 24.65
CA GLU A 177 -0.42 23.13 23.55
C GLU A 177 0.36 22.45 22.44
N ILE A 178 -0.18 21.36 21.90
CA ILE A 178 0.44 20.59 20.83
C ILE A 178 0.41 21.42 19.53
N PRO A 179 1.56 21.62 18.84
CA PRO A 179 1.60 22.45 17.64
C PRO A 179 0.72 21.88 16.52
N SER A 180 0.00 22.76 15.83
CA SER A 180 -0.84 22.39 14.68
C SER A 180 -0.07 22.57 13.35
N LEU A 181 -0.20 21.61 12.44
CA LEU A 181 0.45 21.64 11.12
C LEU A 181 -0.33 22.46 10.08
N SER A 182 -1.40 23.17 10.48
CA SER A 182 -2.24 24.03 9.63
C SER A 182 -2.83 23.34 8.38
N THR A 183 -2.79 22.01 8.34
CA THR A 183 -3.24 21.19 7.20
C THR A 183 -4.27 20.19 7.70
N PRO A 184 -5.43 20.06 7.03
CA PRO A 184 -6.42 19.07 7.44
C PRO A 184 -5.82 17.66 7.43
N ASN A 185 -6.24 16.81 8.36
CA ASN A 185 -5.83 15.40 8.45
C ASN A 185 -4.34 15.17 8.81
N PHE A 186 -3.63 16.19 9.30
CA PHE A 186 -2.29 16.07 9.87
C PHE A 186 -2.29 16.69 11.26
N ASN A 187 -2.67 15.89 12.26
CA ASN A 187 -2.77 16.31 13.64
C ASN A 187 -1.94 15.38 14.51
N PHE A 188 -1.24 15.95 15.48
CA PHE A 188 -0.65 15.17 16.56
C PHE A 188 -1.76 14.65 17.47
N LEU A 189 -1.73 13.36 17.77
CA LEU A 189 -2.70 12.68 18.60
C LEU A 189 -1.96 11.88 19.66
N VAL A 190 -2.55 11.75 20.84
CA VAL A 190 -2.00 10.91 21.92
C VAL A 190 -2.80 9.62 21.99
N LEU A 191 -2.10 8.50 21.95
CA LEU A 191 -2.63 7.16 22.17
C LEU A 191 -1.66 6.41 23.07
N LYS A 192 -2.05 6.19 24.32
CA LYS A 192 -1.22 5.45 25.27
C LYS A 192 -1.33 3.95 24.99
N PRO A 193 -0.27 3.17 25.26
CA PRO A 193 -0.33 1.72 25.08
C PRO A 193 -1.49 1.08 25.84
N ASN A 194 -1.70 1.49 27.10
CA ASN A 194 -2.73 1.00 28.00
C ASN A 194 -4.13 1.62 27.79
N ASP A 195 -4.32 2.41 26.73
CA ASP A 195 -5.66 2.94 26.43
C ASP A 195 -6.62 1.80 25.99
N PRO A 196 -7.93 1.92 26.28
CA PRO A 196 -8.91 0.91 25.90
C PRO A 196 -9.10 0.84 24.38
N ILE A 197 -9.64 -0.28 23.88
CA ILE A 197 -9.80 -0.54 22.43
C ILE A 197 -10.64 0.54 21.74
N GLU A 198 -11.65 1.07 22.43
CA GLU A 198 -12.51 2.15 21.96
C GLU A 198 -11.69 3.40 21.63
N LYS A 199 -10.64 3.66 22.42
CA LYS A 199 -9.71 4.76 22.19
C LYS A 199 -8.83 4.52 20.97
N TYR A 200 -8.36 3.29 20.76
CA TYR A 200 -7.67 2.92 19.53
C TYR A 200 -8.54 3.17 18.30
N ILE A 201 -9.83 2.78 18.34
CA ILE A 201 -10.79 3.07 17.26
C ILE A 201 -10.96 4.57 17.06
N GLU A 202 -11.18 5.32 18.14
CA GLU A 202 -11.37 6.77 18.09
C GLU A 202 -10.15 7.48 17.46
N ILE A 203 -8.94 7.19 17.95
CA ILE A 203 -7.72 7.86 17.51
C ILE A 203 -7.34 7.41 16.09
N ILE A 204 -7.21 6.10 15.86
CA ILE A 204 -6.66 5.57 14.60
C ILE A 204 -7.65 5.74 13.44
N ILE A 205 -8.96 5.59 13.66
CA ILE A 205 -9.94 5.62 12.57
C ILE A 205 -10.56 7.01 12.39
N ASN A 206 -10.98 7.64 13.49
CA ASN A 206 -11.80 8.85 13.40
C ASN A 206 -10.96 10.14 13.39
N LYS A 207 -9.81 10.16 14.08
CA LYS A 207 -9.01 11.40 14.28
C LYS A 207 -7.72 11.46 13.47
N SER A 208 -7.04 10.35 13.21
CA SER A 208 -5.70 10.30 12.59
C SER A 208 -5.63 10.82 11.16
N GLY A 209 -6.76 10.84 10.44
CA GLY A 209 -6.77 11.17 9.02
C GLY A 209 -6.07 10.13 8.13
N ILE A 210 -5.70 8.96 8.66
CA ILE A 210 -5.09 7.87 7.89
C ILE A 210 -6.04 7.44 6.75
N TYR A 211 -5.54 7.57 5.53
CA TYR A 211 -6.23 7.33 4.27
C TYR A 211 -7.54 8.13 4.12
N SER A 212 -7.56 9.36 4.62
CA SER A 212 -8.70 10.29 4.49
C SER A 212 -9.01 10.68 3.05
N GLU A 213 -8.04 10.57 2.13
CA GLU A 213 -8.22 10.82 0.70
C GLU A 213 -9.11 9.75 0.02
N HIS A 214 -9.26 8.59 0.65
CA HIS A 214 -9.94 7.42 0.10
C HIS A 214 -11.25 7.17 0.83
N LYS A 215 -12.36 7.13 0.08
CA LYS A 215 -13.70 6.85 0.63
C LYS A 215 -13.82 5.36 0.99
N ILE A 216 -13.47 5.02 2.22
CA ILE A 216 -13.54 3.65 2.77
C ILE A 216 -14.60 3.61 3.85
N ASN A 217 -15.45 2.59 3.81
CA ASN A 217 -16.47 2.37 4.82
C ASN A 217 -15.84 2.19 6.21
N ASN A 218 -16.29 2.98 7.20
CA ASN A 218 -15.80 2.89 8.58
C ASN A 218 -15.94 1.49 9.17
N LYS A 219 -16.97 0.71 8.79
CA LYS A 219 -17.11 -0.69 9.23
C LYS A 219 -15.89 -1.54 8.85
N ILE A 220 -15.35 -1.34 7.64
CA ILE A 220 -14.17 -2.06 7.15
C ILE A 220 -12.92 -1.61 7.89
N LYS A 221 -12.78 -0.29 8.13
CA LYS A 221 -11.69 0.26 8.95
C LYS A 221 -11.67 -0.36 10.35
N VAL A 222 -12.83 -0.42 11.02
CA VAL A 222 -12.99 -1.02 12.35
C VAL A 222 -12.67 -2.51 12.31
N GLN A 223 -13.19 -3.26 11.33
CA GLN A 223 -12.90 -4.69 11.19
C GLN A 223 -11.40 -4.98 10.99
N ILE A 224 -10.69 -4.18 10.18
CA ILE A 224 -9.25 -4.32 9.99
C ILE A 224 -8.53 -4.09 11.32
N LEU A 225 -8.85 -3.00 12.03
CA LEU A 225 -8.21 -2.67 13.31
C LEU A 225 -8.47 -3.74 14.38
N MET A 226 -9.73 -4.17 14.53
CA MET A 226 -10.09 -5.20 15.51
C MET A 226 -9.34 -6.51 15.26
N ARG A 227 -9.19 -6.94 14.00
CA ARG A 227 -8.39 -8.15 13.69
C ARG A 227 -6.92 -7.99 14.06
N ILE A 228 -6.34 -6.80 13.87
CA ILE A 228 -4.95 -6.53 14.25
C ILE A 228 -4.82 -6.60 15.77
N ILE A 229 -5.69 -5.92 16.51
CA ILE A 229 -5.72 -5.93 17.98
C ILE A 229 -5.89 -7.36 18.51
N SER A 230 -6.85 -8.13 17.98
CA SER A 230 -7.05 -9.53 18.39
C SER A 230 -5.84 -10.41 18.10
N ARG A 231 -5.12 -10.21 16.98
CA ARG A 231 -3.89 -10.93 16.69
C ARG A 231 -2.78 -10.54 17.66
N GLN A 232 -2.64 -9.25 17.95
CA GLN A 232 -1.63 -8.76 18.89
C GLN A 232 -1.84 -9.34 20.29
N LYS A 233 -3.09 -9.34 20.79
CA LYS A 233 -3.44 -9.96 22.08
C LYS A 233 -2.98 -11.42 22.17
N LYS A 234 -3.30 -12.22 21.15
CA LYS A 234 -2.89 -13.63 21.09
C LYS A 234 -1.37 -13.82 21.13
N THR A 235 -0.61 -12.93 20.48
CA THR A 235 0.85 -12.99 20.48
C THR A 235 1.41 -12.65 21.86
N SER A 236 0.87 -11.65 22.55
CA SER A 236 1.31 -11.27 23.89
C SER A 236 0.92 -12.30 24.96
N ASP A 237 -0.23 -12.97 24.82
CA ASP A 237 -0.64 -14.04 25.75
C ASP A 237 0.36 -15.21 25.69
N GLN A 238 0.80 -15.60 24.48
CA GLN A 238 1.75 -16.69 24.28
C GLN A 238 3.12 -16.43 24.92
N THR A 239 3.57 -15.18 24.98
CA THR A 239 4.87 -14.84 25.59
C THR A 239 4.87 -14.90 27.11
N ASN A 240 3.71 -14.71 27.75
CA ASN A 240 3.61 -14.69 29.22
C ASN A 240 3.58 -16.10 29.83
N PHE A 241 3.07 -17.11 29.13
CA PHE A 241 2.97 -18.49 29.64
C PHE A 241 4.30 -19.22 29.82
N VAL A 242 5.41 -18.73 29.26
CA VAL A 242 6.70 -19.46 29.28
C VAL A 242 7.47 -19.27 30.60
N ASN A 243 7.03 -18.38 31.50
CA ASN A 243 7.80 -18.03 32.70
C ASN A 243 7.22 -18.52 34.03
N ASP A 244 6.08 -19.22 34.05
CA ASP A 244 5.33 -19.57 35.28
C ASP A 244 5.29 -21.09 35.58
N ASP A 245 6.32 -21.85 35.18
CA ASP A 245 6.34 -23.32 35.28
C ASP A 245 6.52 -23.88 36.71
N ASP A 246 6.51 -23.07 37.77
CA ASP A 246 6.89 -23.53 39.14
C ASP A 246 6.02 -23.00 40.32
N ASN A 247 4.87 -22.36 40.11
CA ASN A 247 4.03 -21.90 41.23
C ASN A 247 2.59 -22.41 41.18
N ASP A 248 2.39 -23.61 41.75
CA ASP A 248 1.10 -24.25 42.10
C ASP A 248 0.31 -23.48 43.17
N ASN A 249 0.00 -22.20 42.94
CA ASN A 249 -0.93 -21.46 43.79
C ASN A 249 -2.24 -21.22 43.06
N ASP A 250 -3.20 -22.13 43.32
CA ASP A 250 -4.60 -22.17 42.91
C ASP A 250 -5.45 -20.96 43.37
N ASN A 251 -4.99 -19.73 43.15
CA ASN A 251 -5.61 -18.54 43.73
C ASN A 251 -6.16 -17.55 42.68
N TYR A 252 -7.48 -17.67 42.50
CA TYR A 252 -8.46 -16.71 41.97
C TYR A 252 -8.38 -16.22 40.51
N ASP A 253 -9.43 -16.67 39.81
CA ASP A 253 -9.99 -16.38 38.48
C ASP A 253 -10.28 -14.88 38.18
N SER A 254 -9.36 -13.98 38.52
CA SER A 254 -9.49 -12.57 38.12
C SER A 254 -9.06 -12.42 36.66
N PRO A 255 -9.92 -11.93 35.75
CA PRO A 255 -9.54 -11.68 34.38
C PRO A 255 -8.41 -10.64 34.39
N SER A 256 -7.18 -11.09 34.11
CA SER A 256 -6.02 -10.21 34.05
C SER A 256 -6.31 -9.13 33.00
N GLU A 257 -6.28 -7.88 33.44
CA GLU A 257 -6.49 -6.75 32.54
C GLU A 257 -5.32 -6.75 31.54
N PHE A 258 -5.61 -7.10 30.30
CA PHE A 258 -4.61 -7.16 29.25
C PHE A 258 -4.13 -5.74 28.91
N TYR A 259 -2.82 -5.48 29.03
CA TYR A 259 -2.21 -4.20 28.66
C TYR A 259 -1.25 -4.35 27.48
N PHE A 260 -1.33 -3.45 26.51
CA PHE A 260 -0.35 -3.38 25.41
C PHE A 260 0.93 -2.69 25.86
N THR A 261 2.07 -3.18 25.39
CA THR A 261 3.37 -2.48 25.47
C THR A 261 3.46 -1.35 24.44
N LYS A 262 4.49 -0.50 24.54
CA LYS A 262 4.73 0.55 23.52
C LYS A 262 4.99 -0.08 22.14
N ASP A 263 5.68 -1.21 22.10
CA ASP A 263 5.95 -1.94 20.86
C ASP A 263 4.68 -2.55 20.26
N ASP A 264 3.80 -3.11 21.08
CA ASP A 264 2.49 -3.58 20.64
C ASP A 264 1.69 -2.45 19.99
N ARG A 265 1.64 -1.27 20.64
CA ARG A 265 0.97 -0.09 20.10
C ARG A 265 1.55 0.31 18.74
N ALA A 266 2.89 0.39 18.63
CA ALA A 266 3.57 0.74 17.39
C ALA A 266 3.25 -0.29 16.28
N ASN A 267 3.28 -1.58 16.61
CA ASN A 267 2.95 -2.68 15.70
C ASN A 267 1.48 -2.64 15.25
N ILE A 268 0.54 -2.31 16.14
CA ILE A 268 -0.88 -2.15 15.80
C ILE A 268 -1.05 -1.01 14.78
N ILE A 269 -0.46 0.16 15.04
CA ILE A 269 -0.55 1.33 14.15
C ILE A 269 0.08 1.01 12.79
N LYS A 270 1.31 0.46 12.79
CA LYS A 270 2.04 0.07 11.57
C LYS A 270 1.24 -0.94 10.75
N SER A 271 0.76 -2.01 11.39
CA SER A 271 -0.05 -3.04 10.75
C SER A 271 -1.36 -2.47 10.18
N TYR A 272 -1.96 -1.49 10.86
CA TYR A 272 -3.19 -0.84 10.39
C TYR A 272 -2.93 -0.05 9.11
N VAL A 273 -1.90 0.78 9.09
CA VAL A 273 -1.51 1.55 7.88
C VAL A 273 -1.23 0.60 6.72
N GLN A 274 -0.43 -0.44 6.93
CA GLN A 274 -0.08 -1.43 5.90
C GLN A 274 -1.28 -2.19 5.36
N LYS A 275 -2.15 -2.72 6.24
CA LYS A 275 -3.34 -3.49 5.82
C LYS A 275 -4.37 -2.60 5.13
N LEU A 276 -4.54 -1.35 5.58
CA LEU A 276 -5.46 -0.41 4.93
C LEU A 276 -4.93 0.03 3.57
N ALA A 277 -3.62 0.31 3.45
CA ALA A 277 -2.95 0.59 2.18
C ALA A 277 -3.17 -0.54 1.16
N PHE A 278 -2.93 -1.77 1.60
CA PHE A 278 -3.14 -2.97 0.80
C PHE A 278 -4.59 -3.08 0.32
N TYR A 279 -5.55 -2.95 1.24
CA TYR A 279 -6.97 -2.99 0.92
C TYR A 279 -7.37 -1.96 -0.15
N ILE A 280 -6.94 -0.71 0.00
CA ILE A 280 -7.23 0.36 -0.96
C ILE A 280 -6.65 0.04 -2.34
N GLN A 281 -5.40 -0.41 -2.38
CA GLN A 281 -4.73 -0.74 -3.64
C GLN A 281 -5.44 -1.88 -4.36
N VAL A 282 -5.84 -2.93 -3.63
CA VAL A 282 -6.61 -4.06 -4.17
C VAL A 282 -7.95 -3.59 -4.71
N GLN A 283 -8.71 -2.79 -3.96
CA GLN A 283 -9.98 -2.23 -4.41
C GLN A 283 -9.84 -1.40 -5.68
N ARG A 284 -8.77 -0.61 -5.80
CA ARG A 284 -8.49 0.22 -6.97
C ARG A 284 -8.21 -0.64 -8.20
N ILE A 285 -7.34 -1.64 -8.08
CA ILE A 285 -6.99 -2.55 -9.18
C ILE A 285 -8.22 -3.36 -9.60
N TYR A 286 -8.98 -3.88 -8.64
CA TYR A 286 -10.22 -4.62 -8.88
C TYR A 286 -11.24 -3.80 -9.68
N LYS A 287 -11.51 -2.56 -9.25
CA LYS A 287 -12.39 -1.63 -9.97
C LYS A 287 -11.88 -1.34 -11.39
N ALA A 288 -10.58 -1.15 -11.56
CA ALA A 288 -9.98 -0.91 -12.87
C ALA A 288 -10.09 -2.13 -13.79
N ALA A 289 -9.88 -3.34 -13.26
CA ALA A 289 -9.98 -4.60 -13.99
C ALA A 289 -11.42 -4.87 -14.45
N LEU A 290 -12.42 -4.67 -13.58
CA LEU A 290 -13.83 -4.79 -13.97
C LEU A 290 -14.20 -3.79 -15.08
N LYS A 291 -13.79 -2.53 -14.96
CA LYS A 291 -14.00 -1.51 -16.01
C LYS A 291 -13.28 -1.85 -17.32
N ALA A 292 -12.12 -2.47 -17.26
CA ALA A 292 -11.41 -2.92 -18.45
C ALA A 292 -12.16 -4.06 -19.14
N LYS A 293 -12.59 -5.08 -18.39
CA LYS A 293 -13.40 -6.20 -18.91
C LYS A 293 -14.74 -5.72 -19.47
N GLU A 294 -15.38 -4.73 -18.83
CA GLU A 294 -16.60 -4.10 -19.34
C GLU A 294 -16.38 -3.43 -20.70
N ARG A 295 -15.30 -2.64 -20.84
CA ARG A 295 -14.94 -2.01 -22.13
C ARG A 295 -14.64 -3.06 -23.20
N GLU A 296 -13.98 -4.15 -22.83
CA GLU A 296 -13.69 -5.25 -23.76
C GLU A 296 -14.99 -5.89 -24.29
N ILE A 297 -15.94 -6.23 -23.41
CA ILE A 297 -17.24 -6.79 -23.80
C ILE A 297 -18.01 -5.81 -24.70
N LYS A 298 -18.02 -4.52 -24.36
CA LYS A 298 -18.65 -3.49 -25.22
C LYS A 298 -18.00 -3.46 -26.61
N ASN A 299 -16.68 -3.45 -26.68
CA ASN A 299 -15.95 -3.46 -27.94
C ASN A 299 -16.23 -4.73 -28.76
N GLN A 300 -16.37 -5.89 -28.12
CA GLN A 300 -16.76 -7.13 -28.80
C GLN A 300 -18.18 -7.03 -29.37
N LEU A 301 -19.16 -6.53 -28.59
CA LEU A 301 -20.53 -6.32 -29.07
C LEU A 301 -20.60 -5.34 -30.25
N TYR A 302 -19.83 -4.24 -30.22
CA TYR A 302 -19.75 -3.30 -31.34
C TYR A 302 -19.17 -3.94 -32.60
N LYS A 303 -18.15 -4.80 -32.48
CA LYS A 303 -17.62 -5.56 -33.63
C LYS A 303 -18.70 -6.46 -34.25
N TYR A 304 -19.43 -7.22 -33.42
CA TYR A 304 -20.52 -8.09 -33.92
C TYR A 304 -21.68 -7.32 -34.55
N SER A 305 -22.01 -6.13 -34.03
CA SER A 305 -23.06 -5.27 -34.62
C SER A 305 -22.64 -4.73 -35.99
N ASN A 306 -21.38 -4.32 -36.14
CA ASN A 306 -20.89 -3.77 -37.41
C ASN A 306 -20.72 -4.86 -38.48
N ASP A 307 -20.23 -6.05 -38.10
CA ASP A 307 -20.03 -7.15 -39.04
C ASP A 307 -21.37 -7.71 -39.59
N LYS A 308 -22.46 -7.59 -38.81
CA LYS A 308 -23.81 -7.98 -39.27
C LYS A 308 -24.58 -6.85 -39.97
N SER A 309 -24.08 -5.61 -39.93
CA SER A 309 -24.73 -4.43 -40.51
C SER A 309 -24.34 -4.17 -41.98
N ILE A 310 -23.35 -4.87 -42.54
CA ILE A 310 -22.82 -4.62 -43.89
C ILE A 310 -22.87 -5.90 -44.74
N GLN A 311 -24.06 -6.47 -44.86
CA GLN A 311 -24.47 -7.20 -46.07
C GLN A 311 -25.91 -6.83 -46.41
N SER A 312 -26.02 -5.63 -46.97
CA SER A 312 -26.76 -5.41 -48.21
C SER A 312 -28.11 -6.14 -48.37
N TYR A 313 -29.13 -5.71 -47.63
CA TYR A 313 -30.50 -5.72 -48.16
C TYR A 313 -30.70 -4.71 -49.31
N LYS A 314 -29.63 -4.03 -49.76
CA LYS A 314 -29.64 -3.07 -50.89
C LYS A 314 -29.57 -3.72 -52.29
N SER A 315 -29.60 -5.04 -52.45
CA SER A 315 -29.75 -5.67 -53.79
C SER A 315 -30.98 -6.57 -53.95
N LEU A 316 -31.95 -6.53 -53.04
CA LEU A 316 -33.30 -7.00 -53.38
C LEU A 316 -34.04 -5.88 -54.13
N LYS A 317 -33.58 -5.56 -55.34
CA LYS A 317 -34.52 -5.05 -56.35
C LYS A 317 -35.58 -6.13 -56.47
N SER A 318 -36.78 -5.79 -56.05
CA SER A 318 -37.98 -6.61 -56.15
C SER A 318 -38.21 -6.98 -57.62
N GLU A 319 -37.62 -8.08 -58.07
CA GLU A 319 -38.11 -8.74 -59.26
C GLU A 319 -39.41 -9.42 -58.84
N ARG A 320 -40.51 -8.84 -59.32
CA ARG A 320 -41.89 -9.25 -59.10
C ARG A 320 -42.07 -10.66 -59.65
N SER A 321 -41.74 -11.68 -58.86
CA SER A 321 -41.99 -13.07 -59.21
C SER A 321 -43.49 -13.27 -59.46
N ARG A 322 -43.81 -13.56 -60.72
CA ARG A 322 -45.12 -14.05 -61.13
C ARG A 322 -45.37 -15.38 -60.42
N MET A 323 -46.44 -15.41 -59.67
CA MET A 323 -47.01 -16.57 -59.00
C MET A 323 -47.43 -17.60 -60.07
N ILE A 324 -46.73 -18.74 -60.13
CA ILE A 324 -47.20 -19.93 -60.85
C ILE A 324 -47.58 -20.95 -59.78
N LEU A 325 -48.89 -21.19 -59.67
CA LEU A 325 -49.50 -22.25 -58.87
C LEU A 325 -49.26 -23.60 -59.56
N LEU A 326 -48.66 -24.55 -58.86
CA LEU A 326 -48.79 -25.98 -59.17
C LEU A 326 -48.95 -26.78 -57.87
N PRO A 327 -49.67 -27.92 -57.92
CA PRO A 327 -50.32 -28.54 -56.77
C PRO A 327 -49.50 -29.65 -56.10
N GLU A 328 -49.96 -29.98 -54.90
CA GLU A 328 -49.45 -30.94 -53.92
C GLU A 328 -49.09 -32.33 -54.45
N SER A 329 -48.03 -32.92 -53.90
CA SER A 329 -47.97 -34.36 -53.62
C SER A 329 -46.95 -34.67 -52.52
N SER A 330 -47.50 -35.08 -51.37
CA SER A 330 -47.09 -36.21 -50.54
C SER A 330 -45.68 -36.80 -50.68
N THR A 331 -44.94 -36.82 -49.56
CA THR A 331 -44.44 -38.02 -48.84
C THR A 331 -43.18 -37.72 -48.03
N SER A 332 -43.30 -37.81 -46.70
CA SER A 332 -42.19 -38.05 -45.76
C SER A 332 -41.78 -39.54 -45.81
N PRO A 333 -40.85 -40.08 -44.98
CA PRO A 333 -39.77 -39.51 -44.16
C PRO A 333 -38.42 -40.27 -44.36
N VAL A 334 -37.33 -39.93 -43.65
CA VAL A 334 -36.41 -40.93 -43.00
C VAL A 334 -35.35 -40.22 -42.13
N LYS A 335 -35.31 -40.65 -40.86
CA LYS A 335 -34.29 -40.42 -39.82
C LYS A 335 -32.99 -41.14 -40.16
N LYS A 336 -31.82 -40.56 -39.87
CA LYS A 336 -30.63 -41.31 -39.43
C LYS A 336 -29.82 -40.56 -38.36
N THR A 337 -29.95 -41.07 -37.14
CA THR A 337 -29.03 -40.97 -36.00
C THR A 337 -27.72 -41.68 -36.31
N SER A 338 -26.58 -41.08 -35.95
CA SER A 338 -25.33 -41.83 -35.77
C SER A 338 -24.68 -41.43 -34.44
N THR A 339 -24.66 -42.43 -33.57
CA THR A 339 -23.98 -42.53 -32.28
C THR A 339 -22.54 -42.95 -32.55
N ILE A 340 -21.55 -42.24 -32.01
CA ILE A 340 -20.17 -42.74 -31.91
C ILE A 340 -19.80 -42.79 -30.44
N SER A 341 -19.77 -44.01 -29.92
CA SER A 341 -19.13 -44.43 -28.69
C SER A 341 -17.73 -44.94 -29.01
N ILE A 342 -16.70 -44.40 -28.36
CA ILE A 342 -15.40 -45.07 -28.22
C ILE A 342 -15.04 -45.08 -26.74
N SER A 343 -14.80 -46.30 -26.28
CA SER A 343 -14.48 -46.73 -24.95
C SER A 343 -12.96 -46.79 -24.71
N THR A 344 -12.57 -46.73 -23.43
CA THR A 344 -11.53 -47.56 -22.77
C THR A 344 -10.07 -47.45 -23.26
N ASN A 345 -9.13 -46.97 -22.43
CA ASN A 345 -8.39 -47.78 -21.43
C ASN A 345 -7.08 -47.12 -20.96
N SER A 346 -6.77 -47.35 -19.67
CA SER A 346 -5.43 -47.43 -19.01
C SER A 346 -4.52 -46.18 -19.02
N SER A 347 -3.72 -45.86 -18.01
CA SER A 347 -3.15 -46.65 -16.92
C SER A 347 -2.68 -45.71 -15.79
N SER A 348 -2.72 -46.26 -14.58
CA SER A 348 -2.03 -45.83 -13.38
C SER A 348 -0.51 -45.76 -13.56
N VAL A 349 0.12 -44.67 -13.13
CA VAL A 349 1.52 -44.69 -12.68
C VAL A 349 1.62 -43.89 -11.38
N ASN A 350 1.76 -44.64 -10.29
CA ASN A 350 2.26 -44.16 -9.01
C ASN A 350 3.71 -43.69 -9.19
N THR A 351 4.01 -42.46 -8.79
CA THR A 351 5.37 -42.06 -8.41
C THR A 351 5.31 -41.28 -7.11
N SER A 352 5.66 -42.00 -6.04
CA SER A 352 6.08 -41.47 -4.76
C SER A 352 7.39 -40.69 -4.95
N ASN A 353 7.36 -39.38 -4.73
CA ASN A 353 8.57 -38.60 -4.53
C ASN A 353 8.55 -37.90 -3.17
N ILE A 354 9.52 -38.35 -2.39
CA ILE A 354 10.02 -37.91 -1.10
C ILE A 354 10.36 -36.41 -1.19
N LEU A 355 9.76 -35.59 -0.32
CA LEU A 355 10.23 -34.23 -0.06
C LEU A 355 11.17 -34.22 1.13
N PRO A 356 12.32 -33.51 1.05
CA PRO A 356 13.19 -33.31 2.18
C PRO A 356 12.62 -32.26 3.14
N ASN A 357 12.74 -32.61 4.41
CA ASN A 357 12.52 -31.79 5.58
C ASN A 357 13.33 -30.48 5.48
N SER A 358 12.67 -29.34 5.26
CA SER A 358 13.28 -28.02 5.41
C SER A 358 12.90 -27.44 6.77
N SER A 359 13.92 -27.26 7.60
CA SER A 359 13.91 -26.60 8.90
C SER A 359 13.15 -25.27 8.90
N SER A 360 12.16 -25.19 9.79
CA SER A 360 11.32 -24.04 10.04
C SER A 360 12.10 -22.92 10.75
N ASN A 361 12.71 -22.03 9.97
CA ASN A 361 12.95 -20.67 10.44
C ASN A 361 11.62 -19.92 10.37
N HIS A 362 10.98 -19.72 11.54
CA HIS A 362 9.78 -18.90 11.69
C HIS A 362 10.09 -17.42 11.45
N GLN A 363 10.31 -17.04 10.18
CA GLN A 363 10.01 -15.68 9.77
C GLN A 363 8.49 -15.54 9.81
N ILE A 364 7.99 -14.80 10.78
CA ILE A 364 6.58 -14.46 10.94
C ILE A 364 6.11 -13.81 9.63
N SER A 365 5.42 -14.59 8.79
CA SER A 365 4.70 -14.07 7.62
C SER A 365 3.65 -13.11 8.13
N ILE A 366 3.94 -11.80 8.03
CA ILE A 366 2.98 -10.72 8.29
C ILE A 366 1.79 -10.81 7.30
N MET A 367 1.86 -11.66 6.27
CA MET A 367 0.89 -11.74 5.18
C MET A 367 -0.07 -12.92 5.24
N ASP A 368 0.04 -13.82 6.22
CA ASP A 368 -1.00 -14.79 6.57
C ASP A 368 -2.14 -14.05 7.28
N LEU A 369 -2.91 -13.30 6.49
CA LEU A 369 -4.32 -13.09 6.79
C LEU A 369 -5.00 -14.43 6.47
N ASP A 370 -5.28 -15.22 7.51
CA ASP A 370 -6.39 -16.15 7.41
C ASP A 370 -7.64 -15.35 7.04
N ASP A 371 -8.08 -15.57 5.80
CA ASP A 371 -9.12 -14.82 5.10
C ASP A 371 -10.54 -15.24 5.53
N THR A 372 -10.75 -15.62 6.79
CA THR A 372 -12.08 -15.84 7.37
C THR A 372 -12.78 -14.52 7.70
N ILE A 373 -12.55 -13.49 6.87
CA ILE A 373 -13.53 -12.42 6.71
C ILE A 373 -14.73 -13.08 6.06
N ASN A 374 -15.72 -13.51 6.88
CA ASN A 374 -17.02 -14.02 6.45
C ASN A 374 -17.43 -13.44 5.09
N GLN A 375 -17.12 -14.18 4.02
CA GLN A 375 -17.46 -13.82 2.63
C GLN A 375 -18.97 -13.91 2.41
N ASN A 376 -19.72 -14.36 3.43
CA ASN A 376 -21.17 -14.48 3.44
C ASN A 376 -21.90 -13.12 3.52
N ASN A 377 -21.20 -12.01 3.79
CA ASN A 377 -21.77 -10.67 3.57
C ASN A 377 -21.35 -10.15 2.19
N SER A 378 -22.14 -10.53 1.19
CA SER A 378 -22.13 -10.07 -0.20
C SER A 378 -22.38 -8.55 -0.38
N ASP A 379 -22.40 -7.78 0.71
CA ASP A 379 -22.49 -6.32 0.73
C ASP A 379 -21.15 -5.63 0.38
N TYR A 380 -20.34 -6.22 -0.49
CA TYR A 380 -19.52 -5.42 -1.40
C TYR A 380 -20.47 -4.78 -2.41
N HIS A 381 -21.34 -3.90 -1.92
CA HIS A 381 -22.06 -2.96 -2.75
C HIS A 381 -20.99 -2.14 -3.44
N TYR A 382 -20.71 -2.54 -4.69
CA TYR A 382 -20.04 -1.73 -5.67
C TYR A 382 -20.89 -0.47 -5.82
N TYR A 383 -20.62 0.52 -4.96
CA TYR A 383 -21.08 1.88 -5.15
C TYR A 383 -20.37 2.35 -6.41
N SER A 384 -21.05 2.15 -7.54
CA SER A 384 -20.72 2.83 -8.77
C SER A 384 -21.00 4.30 -8.48
N ASP A 385 -19.98 5.03 -8.03
CA ASP A 385 -20.00 6.50 -7.85
C ASP A 385 -20.21 7.26 -9.19
N THR A 386 -20.80 6.62 -10.19
CA THR A 386 -21.24 7.23 -11.45
C THR A 386 -22.62 7.86 -11.23
N ALA A 387 -22.71 8.86 -10.35
CA ALA A 387 -23.89 9.71 -10.24
C ALA A 387 -23.95 10.76 -11.38
N ASP A 388 -22.86 10.99 -12.10
CA ASP A 388 -22.75 12.09 -13.09
C ASP A 388 -23.01 11.68 -14.55
N SER A 389 -23.98 10.82 -14.82
CA SER A 389 -24.35 10.51 -16.22
C SER A 389 -25.87 10.44 -16.45
N GLN A 390 -26.60 11.41 -15.89
CA GLN A 390 -28.01 11.68 -16.17
C GLN A 390 -28.24 12.50 -17.45
N ALA A 391 -27.33 12.46 -18.42
CA ALA A 391 -27.51 13.10 -19.72
C ALA A 391 -27.94 12.08 -20.78
N SER A 392 -29.25 11.82 -20.78
CA SER A 392 -30.14 11.58 -21.93
C SER A 392 -29.53 11.07 -23.24
N SER A 393 -29.64 9.77 -23.49
CA SER A 393 -29.96 9.24 -24.83
C SER A 393 -30.58 7.85 -24.71
N SER A 394 -31.78 7.69 -25.27
CA SER A 394 -32.73 6.58 -25.14
C SER A 394 -32.32 5.23 -25.74
N THR A 395 -31.03 4.89 -25.76
CA THR A 395 -30.53 3.60 -26.26
C THR A 395 -30.22 2.68 -25.08
N SER A 396 -31.18 1.79 -24.76
CA SER A 396 -31.04 0.57 -23.95
C SER A 396 -29.79 0.50 -23.05
N SER A 397 -29.83 1.16 -21.90
CA SER A 397 -28.80 1.02 -20.86
C SER A 397 -28.88 -0.39 -20.27
N VAL A 398 -28.17 -1.33 -20.89
CA VAL A 398 -27.98 -2.68 -20.33
C VAL A 398 -27.44 -2.51 -18.92
N ASN A 399 -28.14 -3.06 -17.93
CA ASN A 399 -27.84 -2.86 -16.52
C ASN A 399 -26.54 -3.63 -16.18
N PHE A 400 -25.40 -2.98 -16.37
CA PHE A 400 -24.06 -3.58 -16.40
C PHE A 400 -23.62 -4.22 -15.08
N ILE A 401 -24.31 -3.93 -13.97
CA ILE A 401 -24.10 -4.61 -12.68
C ILE A 401 -24.33 -6.13 -12.78
N LYS A 402 -25.13 -6.56 -13.77
CA LYS A 402 -25.41 -7.98 -14.07
C LYS A 402 -24.45 -8.64 -15.07
N LEU A 403 -23.45 -7.92 -15.61
CA LEU A 403 -22.55 -8.50 -16.62
C LEU A 403 -21.63 -9.59 -16.07
N PHE A 404 -21.29 -9.52 -14.78
CA PHE A 404 -20.32 -10.41 -14.16
C PHE A 404 -20.99 -11.28 -13.11
N THR A 405 -20.72 -12.58 -13.17
CA THR A 405 -21.19 -13.50 -12.14
C THR A 405 -20.46 -13.22 -10.81
N PRO A 406 -21.04 -13.58 -9.65
CA PRO A 406 -20.35 -13.46 -8.37
C PRO A 406 -18.99 -14.16 -8.34
N GLU A 407 -18.86 -15.30 -9.01
CA GLU A 407 -17.64 -16.09 -9.12
C GLU A 407 -16.58 -15.32 -9.93
N GLU A 408 -16.94 -14.73 -11.06
CA GLU A 408 -16.01 -13.90 -11.83
C GLU A 408 -15.53 -12.68 -11.05
N LYS A 409 -16.44 -12.05 -10.28
CA LYS A 409 -16.09 -10.92 -9.39
C LYS A 409 -15.12 -11.35 -8.30
N HIS A 410 -15.34 -12.51 -7.69
CA HIS A 410 -14.46 -13.07 -6.68
C HIS A 410 -13.07 -13.40 -7.25
N VAL A 411 -13.00 -14.11 -8.39
CA VAL A 411 -11.73 -14.42 -9.06
C VAL A 411 -10.96 -13.15 -9.42
N CYS A 412 -11.63 -12.13 -9.95
CA CYS A 412 -10.99 -10.86 -10.29
C CYS A 412 -10.46 -10.13 -9.03
N PHE A 413 -11.18 -10.22 -7.90
CA PHE A 413 -10.73 -9.67 -6.63
C PHE A 413 -9.48 -10.39 -6.10
N GLU A 414 -9.48 -11.73 -6.10
CA GLU A 414 -8.33 -12.52 -5.67
C GLU A 414 -7.10 -12.32 -6.57
N GLN A 415 -7.30 -12.19 -7.88
CA GLN A 415 -6.22 -11.82 -8.81
C GLN A 415 -5.64 -10.44 -8.48
N SER A 416 -6.50 -9.47 -8.17
CA SER A 416 -6.07 -8.12 -7.77
C SER A 416 -5.27 -8.15 -6.46
N LYS A 417 -5.72 -8.96 -5.50
CA LYS A 417 -5.04 -9.20 -4.23
C LYS A 417 -3.65 -9.81 -4.43
N MET A 418 -3.57 -10.87 -5.23
CA MET A 418 -2.32 -11.55 -5.55
C MET A 418 -1.33 -10.60 -6.26
N ALA A 419 -1.82 -9.79 -7.20
CA ALA A 419 -0.99 -8.81 -7.90
C ALA A 419 -0.34 -7.80 -6.94
N VAL A 420 -1.08 -7.29 -5.95
CA VAL A 420 -0.53 -6.38 -4.93
C VAL A 420 0.51 -7.10 -4.06
N ARG A 421 0.24 -8.34 -3.62
CA ARG A 421 1.19 -9.14 -2.83
C ARG A 421 2.52 -9.34 -3.58
N ILE A 422 2.44 -9.83 -4.82
CA ILE A 422 3.63 -10.05 -5.65
C ILE A 422 4.45 -8.76 -5.80
N ARG A 423 3.78 -7.61 -5.98
CA ARG A 423 4.48 -6.33 -6.12
C ARG A 423 5.18 -5.92 -4.82
N ILE A 424 4.57 -6.09 -3.66
CA ILE A 424 5.20 -5.82 -2.35
C ILE A 424 6.40 -6.75 -2.12
N GLU A 425 6.28 -8.04 -2.42
CA GLU A 425 7.38 -8.99 -2.25
C GLU A 425 8.57 -8.66 -3.16
N ARG A 426 8.31 -8.30 -4.43
CA ARG A 426 9.38 -7.82 -5.32
C ARG A 426 10.09 -6.60 -4.74
N GLU A 427 9.35 -5.64 -4.20
CA GLU A 427 9.94 -4.45 -3.59
C GLU A 427 10.77 -4.79 -2.34
N ARG A 428 10.32 -5.77 -1.55
CA ARG A 428 11.07 -6.25 -0.38
C ARG A 428 12.38 -6.90 -0.81
N THR A 429 12.37 -7.74 -1.85
CA THR A 429 13.59 -8.34 -2.39
C THR A 429 14.56 -7.29 -2.91
N LEU A 430 14.06 -6.26 -3.63
CA LEU A 430 14.88 -5.15 -4.14
C LEU A 430 15.50 -4.27 -3.06
N LEU A 431 15.01 -4.31 -1.82
CA LEU A 431 15.57 -3.57 -0.69
C LEU A 431 16.59 -4.35 0.14
N LEU A 432 16.67 -5.66 -0.07
CA LEU A 432 17.61 -6.54 0.64
C LEU A 432 18.95 -6.68 -0.09
N PHE A 433 18.96 -6.37 -1.39
CA PHE A 433 20.14 -6.29 -2.24
C PHE A 433 20.44 -4.83 -2.53
#